data_AF-A0AAE9E8N0-F1
#
_entry.id   AF-A0AAE9E8N0-F1
#
_cell.length_a   1.000
_cell.length_b   1.000
_cell.length_c   1.000
_cell.angle_alpha   90.00
_cell.angle_beta   90.00
_cell.angle_gamma   90.00
#
_symmetry.space_group_name_H-M   'P 1'
#
loop_
_entity.id
_entity.type
_entity.pdbx_description
1 polymer ?
#
loop_
_entity_poly.entity_id
_entity_poly.type
_entity_poly.pdbx_seq_one_letter_code
_entity_poly.pdbx_strand_id
1 'polypeptide(L)'
;MSTQHHWKHTWPCAKVFGEFLCSKREEIAEKVVLEIGAGATGVAGLTAAKLGAEKVWMTDHPDLETALTTLQKNIEANGVEEKCHVAGLDWDSRASVADVILKIGDRLDIIIASDVFFDPATFRPLVDTLAQLLIKFEHAVVWFAYQLRDDSWTCAPQLAKYRFLKTNLVRRIETEKETIDIFQMTNESLGYYAGIEGGATGSKLVIIDADTNQRYTSSAPGTNFFLTDHTIICQRIADWILEVFEKGSLDIQKLRAVGLGLSGAEDEEFNRKFVEGFKKNNKGLTENFYLTSDSVMTLLANFPGEENGIVLIAGTGSSCRLKMSNGEVKGAGGWGHQIGDGGSAFWIAREAIQLLFDAEDGMIDGWDTVVIKELLFEHYQINDKTRILDFLYSKFEKHRIADFAVSLATRVDDPAVAEVFRRAGDILGRHVRTVAKHLSEEDRQTLHIVQIGGVFQSWSALETGFVNALKGAGIQKFVMYDPCDSPAMGAAVLAARETRGIYLEQKEEKTKLREISVEED
;
A
#
# COMPACT_ATOMS: atom_id res chain seq x y z
N MET A 1 9.14 17.00 39.05
CA MET A 1 7.69 17.24 38.94
C MET A 1 7.27 18.20 40.04
N SER A 2 6.90 19.42 39.70
CA SER A 2 6.27 20.35 40.64
C SER A 2 4.88 19.82 40.95
N THR A 3 4.61 19.48 42.21
CA THR A 3 3.30 19.08 42.75
C THR A 3 2.36 20.29 42.83
N GLN A 4 2.10 20.95 41.70
CA GLN A 4 1.06 21.96 41.61
C GLN A 4 -0.28 21.21 41.52
N HIS A 5 -1.22 21.59 42.39
CA HIS A 5 -2.52 20.96 42.52
C HIS A 5 -3.47 21.41 41.38
N HIS A 6 -3.05 21.17 40.14
CA HIS A 6 -3.72 21.60 38.91
C HIS A 6 -5.19 21.17 38.84
N TRP A 7 -5.54 20.05 39.47
CA TRP A 7 -6.90 19.49 39.56
C TRP A 7 -7.88 20.29 40.43
N LYS A 8 -7.42 21.23 41.28
CA LYS A 8 -8.27 21.97 42.24
C LYS A 8 -9.00 23.19 41.66
N HIS A 9 -8.64 23.62 40.46
CA HIS A 9 -9.16 24.86 39.86
C HIS A 9 -10.04 24.56 38.66
N THR A 10 -11.03 25.43 38.41
CA THR A 10 -11.74 25.48 37.13
C THR A 10 -10.89 26.26 36.12
N TRP A 11 -10.49 25.59 35.05
CA TRP A 11 -9.68 26.19 34.01
C TRP A 11 -10.57 26.96 33.02
N PRO A 12 -10.07 28.02 32.38
CA PRO A 12 -10.84 28.78 31.40
C PRO A 12 -11.41 27.92 30.27
N CYS A 13 -10.63 26.92 29.84
CA CYS A 13 -11.01 25.97 28.82
C CYS A 13 -12.23 25.11 29.24
N ALA A 14 -12.29 24.62 30.49
CA ALA A 14 -13.50 23.98 31.04
C ALA A 14 -14.78 24.81 30.93
N LYS A 15 -14.69 26.15 31.11
CA LYS A 15 -15.85 27.03 30.92
C LYS A 15 -16.26 27.13 29.45
N VAL A 16 -15.30 27.41 28.58
CA VAL A 16 -15.54 27.53 27.13
C VAL A 16 -16.11 26.22 26.55
N PHE A 17 -15.56 25.09 26.99
CA PHE A 17 -16.02 23.78 26.58
C PHE A 17 -17.41 23.45 27.12
N GLY A 18 -17.72 23.80 28.38
CA GLY A 18 -19.08 23.70 28.92
C GLY A 18 -20.12 24.52 28.12
N GLU A 19 -19.78 25.74 27.71
CA GLU A 19 -20.63 26.56 26.84
C GLU A 19 -20.85 25.90 25.46
N PHE A 20 -19.80 25.29 24.90
CA PHE A 20 -19.93 24.48 23.69
C PHE A 20 -20.88 23.28 23.89
N LEU A 21 -20.73 22.52 24.97
CA LEU A 21 -21.63 21.40 25.27
C LEU A 21 -23.08 21.86 25.38
N CYS A 22 -23.34 23.03 26.00
CA CYS A 22 -24.69 23.61 26.05
C CYS A 22 -25.30 23.87 24.67
N SER A 23 -24.48 24.23 23.68
CA SER A 23 -24.93 24.40 22.28
C SER A 23 -25.22 23.06 21.57
N LYS A 24 -24.78 21.95 22.16
CA LYS A 24 -24.91 20.56 21.66
C LYS A 24 -25.92 19.72 22.45
N ARG A 25 -26.84 20.36 23.18
CA ARG A 25 -27.85 19.70 24.04
C ARG A 25 -28.55 18.52 23.36
N GLU A 26 -29.06 18.71 22.14
CA GLU A 26 -29.80 17.68 21.41
C GLU A 26 -28.93 16.47 21.06
N GLU A 27 -27.63 16.69 20.81
CA GLU A 27 -26.68 15.62 20.51
C GLU A 27 -26.26 14.85 21.78
N ILE A 28 -26.35 15.47 22.96
CA ILE A 28 -25.96 14.91 24.27
C ILE A 28 -27.13 14.23 24.99
N ALA A 29 -28.36 14.67 24.77
CA ALA A 29 -29.54 14.11 25.42
C ALA A 29 -29.63 12.60 25.17
N GLU A 30 -29.93 11.84 26.23
CA GLU A 30 -30.09 10.38 26.20
C GLU A 30 -28.83 9.61 25.79
N LYS A 31 -27.65 10.24 25.82
CA LYS A 31 -26.37 9.61 25.51
C LYS A 31 -25.65 9.06 26.74
N VAL A 32 -24.86 8.02 26.52
CA VAL A 32 -23.84 7.56 27.47
C VAL A 32 -22.55 8.31 27.20
N VAL A 33 -22.06 9.05 28.19
CA VAL A 33 -20.92 9.96 28.08
C VAL A 33 -19.78 9.50 28.96
N LEU A 34 -18.55 9.58 28.47
CA LEU A 34 -17.32 9.40 29.24
C LEU A 34 -16.53 10.71 29.25
N GLU A 35 -16.27 11.27 30.42
CA GLU A 35 -15.32 12.36 30.61
C GLU A 35 -13.95 11.80 30.99
N ILE A 36 -12.93 12.16 30.21
CA ILE A 36 -11.52 11.82 30.44
C ILE A 36 -10.82 13.04 31.04
N GLY A 37 -10.15 12.85 32.18
CA GLY A 37 -9.42 13.90 32.88
C GLY A 37 -10.35 14.97 33.45
N ALA A 38 -11.38 14.55 34.19
CA ALA A 38 -12.40 15.42 34.77
C ALA A 38 -11.85 16.41 35.81
N GLY A 39 -10.66 16.15 36.36
CA GLY A 39 -10.14 16.82 37.55
C GLY A 39 -11.04 16.58 38.76
N ALA A 40 -10.84 17.36 39.82
CA ALA A 40 -11.81 17.39 40.92
C ALA A 40 -13.08 18.19 40.58
N THR A 41 -13.06 19.00 39.53
CA THR A 41 -14.15 19.94 39.23
C THR A 41 -15.28 19.29 38.46
N GLY A 42 -14.96 18.45 37.46
CA GLY A 42 -15.96 17.73 36.68
C GLY A 42 -16.90 18.60 35.86
N VAL A 43 -16.49 19.82 35.51
CA VAL A 43 -17.39 20.80 34.88
C VAL A 43 -18.00 20.25 33.59
N ALA A 44 -17.24 19.56 32.75
CA ALA A 44 -17.77 19.08 31.48
C ALA A 44 -18.76 17.92 31.68
N GLY A 45 -18.45 16.94 32.54
CA GLY A 45 -19.35 15.82 32.81
C GLY A 45 -20.61 16.24 33.57
N LEU A 46 -20.50 17.17 34.54
CA LEU A 46 -21.66 17.77 35.20
C LEU A 46 -22.54 18.52 34.20
N THR A 47 -21.93 19.23 33.25
CA THR A 47 -22.67 19.91 32.17
C THR A 47 -23.42 18.88 31.31
N ALA A 48 -22.75 17.83 30.85
CA ALA A 48 -23.39 16.75 30.08
C ALA A 48 -24.58 16.11 30.82
N ALA A 49 -24.42 15.83 32.13
CA ALA A 49 -25.48 15.30 32.97
C ALA A 49 -26.69 16.24 33.05
N LYS A 50 -26.45 17.54 33.23
CA LYS A 50 -27.50 18.58 33.29
C LYS A 50 -28.15 18.85 31.93
N LEU A 51 -27.48 18.53 30.83
CA LEU A 51 -28.04 18.63 29.48
C LEU A 51 -28.95 17.45 29.10
N GLY A 52 -28.97 16.40 29.92
CA GLY A 52 -29.89 15.27 29.74
C GLY A 52 -29.21 13.99 29.29
N ALA A 53 -27.88 13.86 29.41
CA ALA A 53 -27.22 12.57 29.24
C ALA A 53 -27.91 11.49 30.09
N GLU A 54 -28.00 10.27 29.54
CA GLU A 54 -28.58 9.12 30.23
C GLU A 54 -27.66 8.70 31.38
N LYS A 55 -26.35 8.63 31.10
CA LYS A 55 -25.31 8.23 32.05
C LYS A 55 -24.01 8.95 31.73
N VAL A 56 -23.28 9.36 32.76
CA VAL A 56 -21.98 10.04 32.63
C VAL A 56 -20.93 9.36 33.51
N TRP A 57 -19.90 8.79 32.90
CA TRP A 57 -18.71 8.32 33.60
C TRP A 57 -17.68 9.43 33.64
N MET A 58 -17.25 9.83 34.83
CA MET A 58 -16.29 10.91 35.03
C MET A 58 -14.99 10.31 35.58
N THR A 59 -13.89 10.47 34.85
CA THR A 59 -12.66 9.74 35.12
C THR A 59 -11.45 10.64 35.30
N ASP A 60 -10.54 10.21 36.18
CA ASP A 60 -9.22 10.81 36.38
C ASP A 60 -8.25 9.74 36.90
N HIS A 61 -6.97 10.07 37.04
CA HIS A 61 -5.93 9.13 37.44
C HIS A 61 -6.27 8.48 38.80
N PRO A 62 -6.20 7.14 38.94
CA PRO A 62 -6.61 6.42 40.15
C PRO A 62 -5.84 6.85 41.41
N ASP A 63 -4.56 7.21 41.27
CA ASP A 63 -3.74 7.70 42.40
C ASP A 63 -4.19 9.08 42.95
N LEU A 64 -5.06 9.80 42.24
CA LEU A 64 -5.61 11.08 42.69
C LEU A 64 -6.88 10.89 43.53
N GLU A 65 -6.81 10.08 44.58
CA GLU A 65 -7.95 9.73 45.45
C GLU A 65 -8.72 10.95 45.95
N THR A 66 -8.01 12.02 46.36
CA THR A 66 -8.64 13.27 46.78
C THR A 66 -9.39 13.98 45.66
N ALA A 67 -8.92 13.88 44.42
CA ALA A 67 -9.61 14.48 43.28
C ALA A 67 -10.89 13.71 42.98
N LEU A 68 -10.82 12.37 42.91
CA LEU A 68 -11.97 11.49 42.68
C LEU A 68 -13.04 11.63 43.79
N THR A 69 -12.62 11.71 45.06
CA THR A 69 -13.53 11.93 46.19
C THR A 69 -14.19 13.31 46.11
N THR A 70 -13.46 14.34 45.69
CA THR A 70 -14.01 15.70 45.53
C THR A 70 -14.98 15.76 44.34
N LEU A 71 -14.66 15.07 43.25
CA LEU A 71 -15.53 14.92 42.09
C LEU A 71 -16.87 14.27 42.46
N GLN A 72 -16.83 13.21 43.28
CA GLN A 72 -18.04 12.57 43.81
C GLN A 72 -18.89 13.53 44.65
N LYS A 73 -18.27 14.34 45.52
CA LYS A 73 -18.98 15.38 46.29
C LYS A 73 -19.60 16.44 45.38
N ASN A 74 -18.94 16.80 44.29
CA ASN A 74 -19.47 17.77 43.32
C ASN A 74 -20.66 17.20 42.55
N ILE A 75 -20.66 15.91 42.21
CA ILE A 75 -21.82 15.21 41.63
C ILE A 75 -23.04 15.33 42.57
N GLU A 76 -22.88 14.99 43.84
CA GLU A 76 -23.95 15.06 44.86
C GLU A 76 -24.42 16.50 45.08
N ALA A 77 -23.48 17.45 45.18
CA ALA A 77 -23.82 18.86 45.36
C ALA A 77 -24.62 19.45 44.18
N ASN A 78 -24.51 18.82 43.00
CA ASN A 78 -25.26 19.21 41.81
C ASN A 78 -26.54 18.38 41.60
N GLY A 79 -26.86 17.38 42.43
CA GLY A 79 -28.09 16.59 42.28
C GLY A 79 -28.13 15.79 40.98
N VAL A 80 -27.00 15.17 40.60
CA VAL A 80 -26.87 14.32 39.39
C VAL A 80 -26.29 12.93 39.71
N GLU A 81 -26.27 12.54 40.98
CA GLU A 81 -25.72 11.29 41.50
C GLU A 81 -26.39 10.02 40.95
N GLU A 82 -27.65 10.11 40.50
CA GLU A 82 -28.34 8.97 39.87
C GLU A 82 -27.81 8.66 38.46
N LYS A 83 -27.14 9.62 37.81
CA LYS A 83 -26.67 9.53 36.42
C LYS A 83 -25.16 9.51 36.29
N CYS A 84 -24.45 10.09 37.25
CA CYS A 84 -23.00 10.26 37.22
C CYS A 84 -22.29 9.20 38.05
N HIS A 85 -21.19 8.67 37.51
CA HIS A 85 -20.34 7.68 38.17
C HIS A 85 -18.88 8.10 38.08
N VAL A 86 -18.12 7.92 39.16
CA VAL A 86 -16.69 8.19 39.20
C VAL A 86 -15.90 6.89 38.99
N ALA A 87 -14.87 6.93 38.16
CA ALA A 87 -13.92 5.82 38.01
C ALA A 87 -12.48 6.31 37.81
N GLY A 88 -11.51 5.50 38.24
CA GLY A 88 -10.10 5.73 37.96
C GLY A 88 -9.75 5.34 36.51
N LEU A 89 -9.02 6.20 35.81
CA LEU A 89 -8.50 5.97 34.47
C LEU A 89 -7.05 6.46 34.39
N ASP A 90 -6.12 5.53 34.40
CA ASP A 90 -4.73 5.77 34.05
C ASP A 90 -4.52 5.53 32.54
N TRP A 91 -4.18 6.59 31.81
CA TRP A 91 -4.00 6.57 30.36
C TRP A 91 -2.80 5.73 29.92
N ASP A 92 -1.83 5.49 30.80
CA ASP A 92 -0.63 4.70 30.49
C ASP A 92 -0.83 3.20 30.81
N SER A 93 -1.98 2.85 31.42
CA SER A 93 -2.30 1.48 31.81
C SER A 93 -3.44 0.89 30.98
N ARG A 94 -3.11 -0.04 30.08
CA ARG A 94 -4.10 -0.81 29.31
C ARG A 94 -5.11 -1.56 30.20
N ALA A 95 -4.66 -2.02 31.37
CA ALA A 95 -5.54 -2.67 32.33
C ALA A 95 -6.57 -1.69 32.90
N SER A 96 -6.15 -0.44 33.19
CA SER A 96 -7.06 0.62 33.63
C SER A 96 -8.08 0.99 32.55
N VAL A 97 -7.67 1.10 31.30
CA VAL A 97 -8.58 1.37 30.16
C VAL A 97 -9.59 0.24 30.00
N ALA A 98 -9.14 -1.02 30.08
CA ALA A 98 -10.02 -2.19 29.98
C ALA A 98 -11.05 -2.25 31.13
N ASP A 99 -10.66 -1.91 32.36
CA ASP A 99 -11.58 -1.85 33.51
C ASP A 99 -12.68 -0.80 33.31
N VAL A 100 -12.33 0.38 32.79
CA VAL A 100 -13.32 1.43 32.46
C VAL A 100 -14.26 0.97 31.34
N ILE A 101 -13.74 0.32 30.29
CA ILE A 101 -14.57 -0.26 29.23
C ILE A 101 -15.58 -1.25 29.80
N LEU A 102 -15.13 -2.15 30.69
CA LEU A 102 -16.01 -3.14 31.35
C LEU A 102 -17.09 -2.48 32.20
N LYS A 103 -16.76 -1.39 32.91
CA LYS A 103 -17.72 -0.62 33.72
C LYS A 103 -18.77 0.10 32.88
N ILE A 104 -18.37 0.66 31.73
CA ILE A 104 -19.27 1.35 30.80
C ILE A 104 -20.23 0.35 30.15
N GLY A 105 -19.74 -0.83 29.79
CA GLY A 105 -20.51 -1.87 29.11
C GLY A 105 -20.45 -1.73 27.59
N ASP A 106 -21.56 -2.02 26.90
CA ASP A 106 -21.56 -2.14 25.44
C ASP A 106 -21.93 -0.86 24.69
N ARG A 107 -22.30 0.21 25.40
CA ARG A 107 -22.72 1.47 24.78
C ARG A 107 -21.95 2.65 25.37
N LEU A 108 -21.22 3.33 24.49
CA LEU A 108 -20.64 4.64 24.71
C LEU A 108 -20.90 5.46 23.46
N ASP A 109 -21.48 6.65 23.63
CA ASP A 109 -21.86 7.50 22.50
C ASP A 109 -20.92 8.71 22.36
N ILE A 110 -20.48 9.29 23.48
CA ILE A 110 -19.68 10.51 23.49
C ILE A 110 -18.53 10.39 24.48
N ILE A 111 -17.34 10.80 24.07
CA ILE A 111 -16.19 11.01 24.93
C ILE A 111 -15.92 12.51 24.99
N ILE A 112 -15.81 13.08 26.18
CA ILE A 112 -15.51 14.49 26.38
C ILE A 112 -14.19 14.67 27.12
N ALA A 113 -13.38 15.64 26.69
CA ALA A 113 -12.04 15.86 27.22
C ALA A 113 -11.69 17.36 27.16
N SER A 114 -11.87 18.08 28.26
CA SER A 114 -11.72 19.55 28.24
C SER A 114 -10.27 20.02 28.32
N ASP A 115 -9.51 19.56 29.31
CA ASP A 115 -8.20 20.13 29.66
C ASP A 115 -7.17 19.03 29.88
N VAL A 116 -7.06 18.14 28.90
CA VAL A 116 -6.19 16.95 29.00
C VAL A 116 -4.87 17.09 28.25
N PHE A 117 -4.81 17.98 27.26
CA PHE A 117 -3.60 18.25 26.47
C PHE A 117 -2.82 19.45 27.06
N PHE A 118 -2.29 19.30 28.28
CA PHE A 118 -1.55 20.35 28.97
C PHE A 118 -0.09 20.00 29.30
N ASP A 119 0.29 18.72 29.19
CA ASP A 119 1.67 18.25 29.34
C ASP A 119 2.01 17.33 28.15
N PRO A 120 2.98 17.69 27.29
CA PRO A 120 3.41 16.87 26.15
C PRO A 120 3.75 15.42 26.50
N ALA A 121 4.21 15.13 27.72
CA ALA A 121 4.50 13.76 28.17
C ALA A 121 3.25 12.87 28.19
N THR A 122 2.06 13.47 28.32
CA THR A 122 0.78 12.76 28.42
C THR A 122 0.05 12.60 27.08
N PHE A 123 0.51 13.28 26.02
CA PHE A 123 -0.20 13.31 24.73
C PHE A 123 -0.29 11.93 24.09
N ARG A 124 0.81 11.16 24.14
CA ARG A 124 0.85 9.80 23.58
C ARG A 124 -0.07 8.85 24.36
N PRO A 125 0.05 8.69 25.69
CA PRO A 125 -0.87 7.85 26.47
C PRO A 125 -2.35 8.21 26.25
N LEU A 126 -2.67 9.51 26.16
CA LEU A 126 -4.02 9.98 25.91
C LEU A 126 -4.53 9.59 24.52
N VAL A 127 -3.76 9.82 23.45
CA VAL A 127 -4.14 9.42 22.09
C VAL A 127 -4.24 7.90 21.96
N ASP A 128 -3.33 7.15 22.58
CA ASP A 128 -3.39 5.68 22.65
C ASP A 128 -4.66 5.19 23.39
N THR A 129 -5.12 5.92 24.41
CA THR A 129 -6.38 5.64 25.13
C THR A 129 -7.62 5.95 24.27
N LEU A 130 -7.67 7.13 23.64
CA LEU A 130 -8.75 7.52 22.74
C LEU A 130 -8.89 6.54 21.57
N ALA A 131 -7.77 6.11 20.98
CA ALA A 131 -7.75 5.09 19.93
C ALA A 131 -8.37 3.77 20.41
N GLN A 132 -7.98 3.27 21.59
CA GLN A 132 -8.55 2.04 22.16
C GLN A 132 -10.05 2.15 22.41
N LEU A 133 -10.51 3.27 22.96
CA LEU A 133 -11.93 3.52 23.19
C LEU A 133 -12.71 3.55 21.88
N LEU A 134 -12.17 4.23 20.86
CA LEU A 134 -12.80 4.32 19.54
C LEU A 134 -12.73 3.02 18.73
N ILE A 135 -11.79 2.11 19.03
CA ILE A 135 -11.78 0.75 18.50
C ILE A 135 -12.94 -0.07 19.11
N LYS A 136 -13.17 0.05 20.42
CA LYS A 136 -14.27 -0.67 21.11
C LYS A 136 -15.64 -0.08 20.80
N PHE A 137 -15.74 1.24 20.72
CA PHE A 137 -16.97 1.99 20.52
C PHE A 137 -16.88 2.75 19.19
N GLU A 138 -16.95 2.03 18.07
CA GLU A 138 -16.69 2.57 16.73
C GLU A 138 -17.62 3.72 16.33
N HIS A 139 -18.80 3.84 16.94
CA HIS A 139 -19.76 4.92 16.69
C HIS A 139 -19.60 6.13 17.63
N ALA A 140 -18.73 6.03 18.64
CA ALA A 140 -18.56 7.12 19.59
C ALA A 140 -17.87 8.32 18.94
N VAL A 141 -18.26 9.52 19.39
CA VAL A 141 -17.62 10.77 19.00
C VAL A 141 -16.82 11.30 20.18
N VAL A 142 -15.59 11.73 19.95
CA VAL A 142 -14.81 12.47 20.95
C VAL A 142 -14.97 13.97 20.67
N TRP A 143 -15.33 14.75 21.68
CA TRP A 143 -15.12 16.19 21.68
C TRP A 143 -14.05 16.53 22.69
N PHE A 144 -13.02 17.25 22.25
CA PHE A 144 -11.98 17.71 23.16
C PHE A 144 -11.64 19.16 22.92
N ALA A 145 -11.34 19.86 24.01
CA ALA A 145 -10.83 21.22 23.95
C ALA A 145 -9.30 21.22 24.12
N TYR A 146 -8.65 22.12 23.39
CA TYR A 146 -7.23 22.32 23.34
C TYR A 146 -6.93 23.81 23.50
N GLN A 147 -6.41 24.18 24.67
CA GLN A 147 -5.87 25.52 24.87
C GLN A 147 -4.47 25.59 24.27
N LEU A 148 -4.26 26.51 23.33
CA LEU A 148 -2.95 26.77 22.75
C LEU A 148 -2.05 27.42 23.82
N ARG A 149 -1.01 26.69 24.24
CA ARG A 149 -0.04 27.14 25.26
C ARG A 149 1.34 27.41 24.68
N ASP A 150 1.71 26.64 23.66
CA ASP A 150 2.98 26.75 22.92
C ASP A 150 2.75 26.26 21.48
N ASP A 151 3.28 26.97 20.49
CA ASP A 151 3.11 26.66 19.07
C ASP A 151 3.78 25.32 18.68
N SER A 152 4.76 24.86 19.46
CA SER A 152 5.43 23.58 19.26
C SER A 152 4.67 22.38 19.85
N TRP A 153 3.67 22.63 20.69
CA TRP A 153 2.90 21.56 21.32
C TRP A 153 1.78 21.12 20.37
N THR A 154 1.92 19.91 19.85
CA THR A 154 0.93 19.31 18.94
C THR A 154 0.84 17.81 19.18
N CYS A 155 -0.39 17.27 19.09
CA CYS A 155 -0.67 15.83 19.11
C CYS A 155 -0.72 15.21 17.71
N ALA A 156 -0.47 16.00 16.65
CA ALA A 156 -0.51 15.52 15.26
C ALA A 156 0.40 14.30 15.00
N PRO A 157 1.64 14.22 15.50
CA PRO A 157 2.49 13.04 15.33
C PRO A 157 1.88 11.78 15.96
N GLN A 158 1.24 11.91 17.12
CA GLN A 158 0.60 10.79 17.82
C GLN A 158 -0.69 10.35 17.10
N LEU A 159 -1.46 11.30 16.56
CA LEU A 159 -2.66 11.01 15.77
C LEU A 159 -2.32 10.32 14.44
N ALA A 160 -1.22 10.70 13.80
CA ALA A 160 -0.76 10.10 12.53
C ALA A 160 -0.49 8.58 12.62
N LYS A 161 -0.26 8.06 13.84
CA LYS A 161 -0.11 6.62 14.12
C LYS A 161 -1.42 5.83 13.90
N TYR A 162 -2.58 6.48 14.06
CA TYR A 162 -3.89 5.85 13.98
C TYR A 162 -4.68 6.43 12.82
N ARG A 163 -4.50 5.87 11.62
CA ARG A 163 -5.02 6.44 10.37
C ARG A 163 -6.55 6.51 10.29
N PHE A 164 -7.24 5.68 11.08
CA PHE A 164 -8.69 5.68 11.23
C PHE A 164 -9.21 6.83 12.10
N LEU A 165 -8.36 7.50 12.87
CA LEU A 165 -8.76 8.68 13.64
C LEU A 165 -8.81 9.90 12.72
N LYS A 166 -9.99 10.52 12.63
CA LYS A 166 -10.18 11.78 11.93
C LYS A 166 -10.49 12.87 12.93
N THR A 167 -9.75 13.97 12.86
CA THR A 167 -9.89 15.13 13.73
C THR A 167 -10.28 16.36 12.93
N ASN A 168 -11.38 17.01 13.31
CA ASN A 168 -11.87 18.23 12.68
C ASN A 168 -11.99 19.34 13.71
N LEU A 169 -11.51 20.54 13.38
CA LEU A 169 -11.74 21.73 14.19
C LEU A 169 -13.21 22.13 14.07
N VAL A 170 -13.94 22.09 15.19
CA VAL A 170 -15.37 22.43 15.24
C VAL A 170 -15.56 23.91 15.57
N ARG A 171 -14.75 24.42 16.50
CA ARG A 171 -14.85 25.79 16.97
C ARG A 171 -13.52 26.30 17.47
N ARG A 172 -13.14 27.51 17.07
CA ARG A 172 -12.03 28.26 17.66
C ARG A 172 -12.58 29.44 18.46
N ILE A 173 -12.07 29.64 19.66
CA ILE A 173 -12.37 30.78 20.52
C ILE A 173 -11.05 31.50 20.79
N GLU A 174 -10.96 32.73 20.31
CA GLU A 174 -9.83 33.63 20.56
C GLU A 174 -10.28 34.75 21.48
N THR A 175 -9.53 34.95 22.56
CA THR A 175 -9.68 36.09 23.47
C THR A 175 -8.36 36.84 23.54
N GLU A 176 -8.34 38.03 24.15
CA GLU A 176 -7.08 38.78 24.38
C GLU A 176 -6.02 37.99 25.18
N LYS A 177 -6.43 36.93 25.90
CA LYS A 177 -5.56 36.17 26.80
C LYS A 177 -5.25 34.75 26.33
N GLU A 178 -6.16 34.13 25.58
CA GLU A 178 -6.13 32.69 25.32
C GLU A 178 -6.79 32.34 23.99
N THR A 179 -6.25 31.32 23.33
CA THR A 179 -6.85 30.65 22.17
C THR A 179 -7.22 29.23 22.58
N ILE A 180 -8.50 28.87 22.41
CA ILE A 180 -9.05 27.55 22.73
C ILE A 180 -9.72 26.99 21.48
N ASP A 181 -9.24 25.84 21.04
CA ASP A 181 -9.81 25.07 19.96
C ASP A 181 -10.63 23.91 20.49
N ILE A 182 -11.77 23.67 19.88
CA ILE A 182 -12.62 22.52 20.16
C ILE A 182 -12.61 21.64 18.92
N PHE A 183 -12.17 20.41 19.10
CA PHE A 183 -12.07 19.41 18.06
C PHE A 183 -13.13 18.33 18.24
N GLN A 184 -13.55 17.77 17.11
CA GLN A 184 -14.27 16.51 17.04
C GLN A 184 -13.33 15.45 16.50
N MET A 185 -13.27 14.30 17.16
CA MET A 185 -12.57 13.12 16.67
C MET A 185 -13.53 11.95 16.51
N THR A 186 -13.42 11.24 15.40
CA THR A 186 -14.24 10.09 15.03
C THR A 186 -13.35 8.91 14.61
N ASN A 187 -13.88 7.69 14.77
CA ASN A 187 -13.36 6.52 14.09
C ASN A 187 -14.00 6.45 12.69
N GLU A 188 -13.23 6.77 11.66
CA GLU A 188 -13.63 6.55 10.28
C GLU A 188 -12.87 5.35 9.74
N SER A 189 -13.48 4.16 9.85
CA SER A 189 -12.92 2.94 9.29
C SER A 189 -12.55 3.16 7.82
N LEU A 190 -11.26 3.03 7.56
CA LEU A 190 -10.65 3.09 6.24
C LEU A 190 -11.07 1.88 5.41
N GLY A 191 -11.46 0.79 6.08
CA GLY A 191 -12.05 -0.40 5.46
C GLY A 191 -11.01 -1.23 4.71
N TYR A 192 -11.50 -2.14 3.88
CA TYR A 192 -10.67 -3.11 3.19
C TYR A 192 -10.34 -2.68 1.75
N TYR A 193 -9.12 -2.99 1.33
CA TYR A 193 -8.64 -2.79 -0.04
C TYR A 193 -8.16 -4.12 -0.61
N ALA A 194 -8.74 -4.51 -1.74
CA ALA A 194 -8.35 -5.74 -2.41
C ALA A 194 -7.44 -5.45 -3.61
N GLY A 195 -6.50 -6.33 -3.86
CA GLY A 195 -5.60 -6.28 -4.99
C GLY A 195 -5.41 -7.67 -5.59
N ILE A 196 -5.52 -7.77 -6.90
CA ILE A 196 -5.43 -9.03 -7.63
C ILE A 196 -4.34 -8.94 -8.68
N GLU A 197 -3.48 -9.95 -8.68
CA GLU A 197 -2.53 -10.24 -9.74
C GLU A 197 -3.11 -11.34 -10.62
N GLY A 198 -3.25 -11.04 -11.91
CA GLY A 198 -3.79 -11.92 -12.92
C GLY A 198 -2.73 -12.39 -13.90
N GLY A 199 -2.27 -13.63 -13.75
CA GLY A 199 -1.26 -14.25 -14.62
C GLY A 199 -1.79 -15.47 -15.38
N ALA A 200 -1.04 -15.89 -16.42
CA ALA A 200 -1.37 -17.05 -17.23
C ALA A 200 -1.24 -18.39 -16.47
N THR A 201 -0.26 -18.49 -15.57
CA THR A 201 0.06 -19.71 -14.82
C THR A 201 -0.51 -19.73 -13.39
N GLY A 202 -0.83 -18.56 -12.84
CA GLY A 202 -1.36 -18.42 -11.48
C GLY A 202 -1.84 -16.99 -11.22
N SER A 203 -2.74 -16.86 -10.26
CA SER A 203 -3.28 -15.58 -9.81
C SER A 203 -3.19 -15.47 -8.30
N LYS A 204 -3.05 -14.24 -7.79
CA LYS A 204 -2.98 -13.96 -6.35
C LYS A 204 -3.93 -12.84 -5.97
N LEU A 205 -4.63 -13.03 -4.86
CA LEU A 205 -5.49 -12.03 -4.22
C LEU A 205 -4.87 -11.65 -2.88
N VAL A 206 -4.83 -10.34 -2.61
CA VAL A 206 -4.49 -9.75 -1.31
C VAL A 206 -5.63 -8.82 -0.91
N ILE A 207 -6.13 -8.96 0.31
CA ILE A 207 -7.05 -8.02 0.96
C ILE A 207 -6.34 -7.41 2.16
N ILE A 208 -6.40 -6.10 2.31
CA ILE A 208 -5.70 -5.35 3.35
C ILE A 208 -6.72 -4.55 4.13
N ASP A 209 -6.74 -4.77 5.43
CA ASP A 209 -7.41 -3.89 6.37
C ASP A 209 -6.59 -2.61 6.52
N ALA A 210 -7.08 -1.47 6.04
CA ALA A 210 -6.35 -0.21 6.15
C ALA A 210 -6.35 0.36 7.58
N ASP A 211 -7.21 -0.15 8.47
CA ASP A 211 -7.27 0.27 9.87
C ASP A 211 -6.17 -0.42 10.70
N THR A 212 -5.92 -1.70 10.43
CA THR A 212 -4.97 -2.54 11.21
C THR A 212 -3.71 -2.95 10.45
N ASN A 213 -3.67 -2.74 9.13
CA ASN A 213 -2.68 -3.25 8.19
C ASN A 213 -2.63 -4.80 8.10
N GLN A 214 -3.64 -5.50 8.62
CA GLN A 214 -3.73 -6.94 8.50
C GLN A 214 -3.96 -7.37 7.04
N ARG A 215 -3.19 -8.37 6.58
CA ARG A 215 -3.25 -8.89 5.21
C ARG A 215 -3.90 -10.27 5.17
N TYR A 216 -4.82 -10.47 4.24
CA TYR A 216 -5.45 -11.74 3.91
C TYR A 216 -5.06 -12.11 2.48
N THR A 217 -4.50 -13.30 2.28
CA THR A 217 -3.96 -13.68 0.96
C THR A 217 -4.54 -15.00 0.48
N SER A 218 -4.82 -15.10 -0.81
CA SER A 218 -5.25 -16.34 -1.46
C SER A 218 -4.58 -16.48 -2.82
N SER A 219 -4.41 -17.72 -3.30
CA SER A 219 -3.92 -18.02 -4.64
C SER A 219 -4.92 -18.90 -5.39
N ALA A 220 -4.98 -18.74 -6.71
CA ALA A 220 -5.83 -19.52 -7.61
C ALA A 220 -5.06 -19.86 -8.91
N PRO A 221 -5.47 -20.90 -9.66
CA PRO A 221 -4.96 -21.17 -11.00
C PRO A 221 -5.14 -19.94 -11.91
N GLY A 222 -4.26 -19.79 -12.90
CA GLY A 222 -4.23 -18.62 -13.78
C GLY A 222 -5.60 -18.25 -14.36
N THR A 223 -5.99 -16.99 -14.15
CA THR A 223 -7.17 -16.40 -14.77
C THR A 223 -6.74 -15.90 -16.14
N ASN A 224 -6.85 -16.71 -17.20
CA ASN A 224 -6.45 -16.26 -18.53
C ASN A 224 -7.51 -15.31 -19.12
N PHE A 225 -7.36 -14.01 -18.83
CA PHE A 225 -8.38 -12.99 -19.07
C PHE A 225 -8.77 -12.80 -20.54
N PHE A 226 -7.89 -13.14 -21.48
CA PHE A 226 -8.11 -12.93 -22.92
C PHE A 226 -8.72 -14.11 -23.65
N LEU A 227 -8.79 -15.29 -23.01
CA LEU A 227 -9.32 -16.51 -23.63
C LEU A 227 -10.77 -16.83 -23.23
N THR A 228 -11.36 -16.05 -22.31
CA THR A 228 -12.69 -16.30 -21.74
C THR A 228 -13.51 -15.02 -21.77
N ASP A 229 -14.84 -15.14 -21.85
CA ASP A 229 -15.74 -14.00 -21.75
C ASP A 229 -15.47 -13.20 -20.45
N HIS A 230 -15.25 -11.88 -20.60
CA HIS A 230 -14.97 -10.96 -19.49
C HIS A 230 -16.04 -11.03 -18.38
N THR A 231 -17.29 -11.33 -18.69
CA THR A 231 -18.37 -11.46 -17.70
C THR A 231 -18.15 -12.64 -16.74
N ILE A 232 -17.72 -13.79 -17.26
CA ILE A 232 -17.39 -14.98 -16.47
C ILE A 232 -16.23 -14.68 -15.53
N ILE A 233 -15.23 -13.95 -16.02
CA ILE A 233 -14.05 -13.62 -15.24
C ILE A 233 -14.37 -12.62 -14.13
N CYS A 234 -15.19 -11.61 -14.42
CA CYS A 234 -15.68 -10.67 -13.42
C CYS A 234 -16.40 -11.41 -12.28
N GLN A 235 -17.24 -12.41 -12.61
CA GLN A 235 -17.92 -13.21 -11.61
C GLN A 235 -16.94 -14.05 -10.79
N ARG A 236 -15.97 -14.71 -11.42
CA ARG A 236 -14.94 -15.48 -10.70
C ARG A 236 -14.13 -14.64 -9.73
N ILE A 237 -13.76 -13.41 -10.12
CA ILE A 237 -13.09 -12.47 -9.22
C ILE A 237 -13.99 -12.11 -8.03
N ALA A 238 -15.25 -11.79 -8.30
CA ALA A 238 -16.22 -11.46 -7.26
C ALA A 238 -16.40 -12.60 -6.25
N ASP A 239 -16.63 -13.82 -6.74
CA ASP A 239 -16.79 -15.02 -5.92
C ASP A 239 -15.52 -15.29 -5.08
N TRP A 240 -14.34 -15.09 -5.67
CA TRP A 240 -13.06 -15.29 -4.97
C TRP A 240 -12.85 -14.28 -3.84
N ILE A 241 -13.22 -13.01 -4.05
CA ILE A 241 -13.18 -12.00 -2.99
C ILE A 241 -14.15 -12.39 -1.87
N LEU A 242 -15.40 -12.75 -2.21
CA LEU A 242 -16.41 -13.14 -1.22
C LEU A 242 -15.95 -14.35 -0.39
N GLU A 243 -15.32 -15.35 -1.01
CA GLU A 243 -14.76 -16.52 -0.32
C GLU A 243 -13.71 -16.13 0.73
N VAL A 244 -12.81 -15.19 0.40
CA VAL A 244 -11.79 -14.73 1.36
C VAL A 244 -12.42 -13.91 2.49
N PHE A 245 -13.43 -13.09 2.20
CA PHE A 245 -14.19 -12.37 3.23
C PHE A 245 -14.92 -13.33 4.18
N GLU A 246 -15.58 -14.36 3.66
CA GLU A 246 -16.26 -15.38 4.45
C GLU A 246 -15.28 -16.15 5.33
N LYS A 247 -14.17 -16.65 4.76
CA LYS A 247 -13.13 -17.37 5.50
C LYS A 247 -12.47 -16.52 6.59
N GLY A 248 -12.32 -15.22 6.34
CA GLY A 248 -11.76 -14.26 7.31
C GLY A 248 -12.77 -13.75 8.33
N SER A 249 -14.07 -14.11 8.22
CA SER A 249 -15.15 -13.50 9.00
C SER A 249 -15.16 -11.96 8.90
N LEU A 250 -14.89 -11.44 7.70
CA LEU A 250 -14.78 -10.02 7.40
C LEU A 250 -16.12 -9.46 6.90
N ASP A 251 -16.38 -8.19 7.19
CA ASP A 251 -17.56 -7.48 6.67
C ASP A 251 -17.30 -6.96 5.25
N ILE A 252 -17.95 -7.58 4.26
CA ILE A 252 -17.87 -7.19 2.85
C ILE A 252 -18.33 -5.75 2.60
N GLN A 253 -19.22 -5.20 3.43
CA GLN A 253 -19.68 -3.81 3.30
C GLN A 253 -18.57 -2.79 3.59
N LYS A 254 -17.48 -3.23 4.24
CA LYS A 254 -16.28 -2.43 4.47
C LYS A 254 -15.27 -2.50 3.32
N LEU A 255 -15.48 -3.30 2.27
CA LEU A 255 -14.63 -3.28 1.07
C LEU A 255 -14.77 -1.95 0.32
N ARG A 256 -13.70 -1.15 0.32
CA ARG A 256 -13.72 0.19 -0.28
C ARG A 256 -13.36 0.17 -1.76
N ALA A 257 -12.37 -0.63 -2.16
CA ALA A 257 -11.93 -0.68 -3.54
C ALA A 257 -11.21 -1.99 -3.89
N VAL A 258 -11.20 -2.29 -5.18
CA VAL A 258 -10.49 -3.44 -5.77
C VAL A 258 -9.56 -2.94 -6.87
N GLY A 259 -8.30 -3.32 -6.81
CA GLY A 259 -7.34 -3.15 -7.89
C GLY A 259 -7.07 -4.47 -8.59
N LEU A 260 -6.86 -4.42 -9.90
CA LEU A 260 -6.59 -5.57 -10.74
C LEU A 260 -5.39 -5.28 -11.66
N GLY A 261 -4.35 -6.12 -11.55
CA GLY A 261 -3.18 -6.10 -12.42
C GLY A 261 -3.22 -7.27 -13.38
N LEU A 262 -3.46 -7.00 -14.66
CA LEU A 262 -3.53 -8.03 -15.70
C LEU A 262 -2.43 -7.86 -16.72
N SER A 263 -1.86 -8.97 -17.20
CA SER A 263 -1.08 -8.91 -18.43
C SER A 263 -1.94 -8.34 -19.57
N GLY A 264 -1.38 -7.56 -20.49
CA GLY A 264 -2.09 -7.02 -21.67
C GLY A 264 -3.19 -5.97 -21.40
N ALA A 265 -3.40 -5.52 -20.16
CA ALA A 265 -4.34 -4.43 -19.83
C ALA A 265 -3.77 -3.04 -20.16
N GLU A 266 -3.26 -2.87 -21.38
CA GLU A 266 -2.64 -1.64 -21.90
C GLU A 266 -3.63 -0.82 -22.75
N ASP A 267 -4.72 -1.44 -23.20
CA ASP A 267 -5.80 -0.80 -23.95
C ASP A 267 -6.83 -0.16 -22.99
N GLU A 268 -6.90 1.18 -23.02
CA GLU A 268 -7.80 1.95 -22.16
C GLU A 268 -9.29 1.69 -22.45
N GLU A 269 -9.68 1.45 -23.70
CA GLU A 269 -11.08 1.19 -24.06
C GLU A 269 -11.51 -0.19 -23.55
N PHE A 270 -10.67 -1.20 -23.75
CA PHE A 270 -10.88 -2.52 -23.18
C PHE A 270 -10.99 -2.46 -21.66
N ASN A 271 -10.05 -1.76 -21.01
CA ASN A 271 -10.04 -1.64 -19.56
C ASN A 271 -11.32 -0.97 -19.03
N ARG A 272 -11.78 0.11 -19.69
CA ARG A 272 -13.03 0.79 -19.33
C ARG A 272 -14.23 -0.15 -19.43
N LYS A 273 -14.38 -0.88 -20.54
CA LYS A 273 -15.50 -1.84 -20.72
C LYS A 273 -15.45 -2.95 -19.68
N PHE A 274 -14.26 -3.46 -19.34
CA PHE A 274 -14.08 -4.47 -18.32
C PHE A 274 -14.54 -3.96 -16.95
N VAL A 275 -14.09 -2.77 -16.56
CA VAL A 275 -14.46 -2.11 -15.29
C VAL A 275 -15.98 -1.88 -15.23
N GLU A 276 -16.60 -1.37 -16.30
CA GLU A 276 -18.04 -1.16 -16.37
C GLU A 276 -18.83 -2.48 -16.25
N GLY A 277 -18.38 -3.53 -16.94
CA GLY A 277 -18.97 -4.86 -16.86
C GLY A 277 -18.90 -5.44 -15.45
N PHE A 278 -17.75 -5.29 -14.78
CA PHE A 278 -17.58 -5.71 -13.39
C PHE A 278 -18.57 -4.98 -12.47
N LYS A 279 -18.62 -3.64 -12.53
CA LYS A 279 -19.51 -2.83 -11.68
C LYS A 279 -20.99 -3.16 -11.91
N LYS A 280 -21.40 -3.37 -13.16
CA LYS A 280 -22.79 -3.68 -13.51
C LYS A 280 -23.26 -5.00 -12.91
N ASN A 281 -22.39 -6.01 -12.92
CA ASN A 281 -22.74 -7.37 -12.51
C ASN A 281 -22.49 -7.64 -11.02
N ASN A 282 -21.67 -6.83 -10.35
CA ASN A 282 -21.20 -7.07 -8.98
C ASN A 282 -21.50 -5.90 -8.01
N LYS A 283 -22.71 -5.32 -8.09
CA LYS A 283 -23.13 -4.12 -7.31
C LYS A 283 -23.01 -4.23 -5.78
N GLY A 284 -22.84 -5.44 -5.24
CA GLY A 284 -22.70 -5.69 -3.79
C GLY A 284 -21.26 -5.69 -3.27
N LEU A 285 -20.24 -5.60 -4.13
CA LEU A 285 -18.83 -5.63 -3.71
C LEU A 285 -18.26 -4.23 -3.47
N THR A 286 -18.13 -3.43 -4.54
CA THR A 286 -17.67 -2.04 -4.48
C THR A 286 -17.91 -1.34 -5.81
N GLU A 287 -18.12 -0.02 -5.78
CA GLU A 287 -18.16 0.83 -6.98
C GLU A 287 -16.76 1.27 -7.45
N ASN A 288 -15.73 1.05 -6.65
CA ASN A 288 -14.36 1.49 -6.92
C ASN A 288 -13.51 0.30 -7.40
N PHE A 289 -13.36 0.20 -8.72
CA PHE A 289 -12.62 -0.87 -9.37
C PHE A 289 -11.62 -0.27 -10.35
N TYR A 290 -10.36 -0.66 -10.22
CA TYR A 290 -9.24 -0.12 -11.00
C TYR A 290 -8.49 -1.25 -11.70
N LEU A 291 -8.24 -1.09 -12.99
CA LEU A 291 -7.57 -2.07 -13.82
C LEU A 291 -6.34 -1.45 -14.47
N THR A 292 -5.23 -2.16 -14.46
CA THR A 292 -3.97 -1.77 -15.08
C THR A 292 -3.11 -2.98 -15.40
N SER A 293 -1.93 -2.75 -15.98
CA SER A 293 -1.02 -3.83 -16.37
C SER A 293 -0.28 -4.46 -15.18
N ASP A 294 0.05 -5.74 -15.33
CA ASP A 294 0.93 -6.50 -14.42
C ASP A 294 2.25 -5.78 -14.10
N SER A 295 2.87 -5.17 -15.11
CA SER A 295 4.14 -4.43 -15.00
C SER A 295 4.00 -3.18 -14.13
N VAL A 296 2.88 -2.46 -14.23
CA VAL A 296 2.58 -1.30 -13.36
C VAL A 296 2.31 -1.76 -11.93
N MET A 297 1.63 -2.89 -11.72
CA MET A 297 1.37 -3.41 -10.38
C MET A 297 2.62 -3.93 -9.68
N THR A 298 3.50 -4.57 -10.43
CA THR A 298 4.83 -4.91 -9.94
C THR A 298 5.59 -3.66 -9.50
N LEU A 299 5.56 -2.61 -10.31
CA LEU A 299 6.23 -1.35 -10.05
C LEU A 299 5.71 -0.68 -8.77
N LEU A 300 4.38 -0.59 -8.62
CA LEU A 300 3.77 -0.05 -7.40
C LEU A 300 4.05 -0.91 -6.18
N ALA A 301 4.08 -2.24 -6.32
CA ALA A 301 4.35 -3.16 -5.21
C ALA A 301 5.77 -2.97 -4.62
N ASN A 302 6.73 -2.58 -5.47
CA ASN A 302 8.13 -2.51 -5.08
C ASN A 302 8.64 -1.10 -4.78
N PHE A 303 8.06 -0.06 -5.38
CA PHE A 303 8.53 1.32 -5.19
C PHE A 303 7.41 2.16 -4.54
N PRO A 304 7.25 2.06 -3.20
CA PRO A 304 6.17 2.75 -2.49
C PRO A 304 6.33 4.27 -2.50
N GLY A 305 5.23 4.97 -2.23
CA GLY A 305 5.24 6.42 -2.02
C GLY A 305 5.88 7.20 -3.17
N GLU A 306 6.83 8.07 -2.85
CA GLU A 306 7.52 8.95 -3.79
C GLU A 306 8.83 8.34 -4.33
N GLU A 307 9.08 7.04 -4.13
CA GLU A 307 10.27 6.39 -4.70
C GLU A 307 10.22 6.38 -6.23
N ASN A 308 11.32 6.82 -6.85
CA ASN A 308 11.63 6.53 -8.24
C ASN A 308 12.08 5.06 -8.37
N GLY A 309 11.65 4.37 -9.41
CA GLY A 309 12.03 2.98 -9.58
C GLY A 309 11.70 2.40 -10.93
N ILE A 310 12.49 1.40 -11.35
CA ILE A 310 12.34 0.73 -12.63
C ILE A 310 12.00 -0.73 -12.38
N VAL A 311 11.02 -1.26 -13.10
CA VAL A 311 10.82 -2.70 -13.26
C VAL A 311 11.29 -3.08 -14.65
N LEU A 312 12.21 -4.04 -14.72
CA LEU A 312 12.72 -4.59 -15.96
C LEU A 312 12.41 -6.08 -16.02
N ILE A 313 11.59 -6.47 -17.00
CA ILE A 313 11.14 -7.83 -17.22
C ILE A 313 11.91 -8.41 -18.41
N ALA A 314 12.50 -9.60 -18.23
CA ALA A 314 13.13 -10.41 -19.27
C ALA A 314 12.84 -11.91 -19.00
N GLY A 315 11.69 -12.37 -19.49
CA GLY A 315 11.27 -13.78 -19.50
C GLY A 315 11.01 -14.25 -20.93
N THR A 316 9.89 -14.93 -21.19
CA THR A 316 9.45 -15.27 -22.56
C THR A 316 9.28 -14.02 -23.45
N GLY A 317 8.91 -12.88 -22.86
CA GLY A 317 8.95 -11.55 -23.47
C GLY A 317 9.75 -10.58 -22.60
N SER A 318 9.80 -9.30 -22.99
CA SER A 318 10.52 -8.28 -22.21
C SER A 318 9.81 -6.93 -22.22
N SER A 319 9.85 -6.23 -21.10
CA SER A 319 9.32 -4.88 -20.95
C SER A 319 10.09 -4.12 -19.88
N CYS A 320 10.07 -2.79 -19.97
CA CYS A 320 10.63 -1.90 -18.96
C CYS A 320 9.60 -0.83 -18.61
N ARG A 321 9.42 -0.57 -17.32
CA ARG A 321 8.55 0.49 -16.80
C ARG A 321 9.28 1.27 -15.72
N LEU A 322 9.17 2.60 -15.76
CA LEU A 322 9.67 3.53 -14.76
C LEU A 322 8.47 4.15 -14.04
N LYS A 323 8.51 4.19 -12.70
CA LYS A 323 7.67 5.05 -11.87
C LYS A 323 8.50 6.23 -11.42
N MET A 324 7.96 7.42 -11.61
CA MET A 324 8.54 8.65 -11.10
C MET A 324 7.92 9.01 -9.74
N SER A 325 8.59 9.87 -8.97
CA SER A 325 8.15 10.31 -7.63
C SER A 325 6.76 10.95 -7.62
N ASN A 326 6.38 11.60 -8.74
CA ASN A 326 5.04 12.16 -8.96
C ASN A 326 3.95 11.10 -9.26
N GLY A 327 4.32 9.81 -9.34
CA GLY A 327 3.41 8.70 -9.63
C GLY A 327 3.18 8.41 -11.12
N GLU A 328 3.71 9.21 -12.03
CA GLU A 328 3.61 8.97 -13.47
C GLU A 328 4.48 7.78 -13.89
N VAL A 329 3.97 6.99 -14.85
CA VAL A 329 4.65 5.80 -15.37
C VAL A 329 5.06 5.99 -16.82
N LYS A 330 6.32 5.67 -17.13
CA LYS A 330 6.86 5.64 -18.50
C LYS A 330 7.31 4.23 -18.86
N GLY A 331 7.24 3.87 -20.14
CA GLY A 331 7.55 2.52 -20.61
C GLY A 331 8.47 2.47 -21.81
N ALA A 332 9.22 1.39 -21.93
CA ALA A 332 9.97 0.99 -23.12
C ALA A 332 9.80 -0.52 -23.36
N GLY A 333 9.60 -0.92 -24.61
CA GLY A 333 9.32 -2.32 -24.95
C GLY A 333 7.98 -2.84 -24.42
N GLY A 334 7.77 -4.16 -24.54
CA GLY A 334 6.49 -4.82 -24.22
C GLY A 334 5.53 -5.02 -25.40
N TRP A 335 5.95 -4.72 -26.63
CA TRP A 335 5.09 -4.80 -27.83
C TRP A 335 4.91 -6.22 -28.41
N GLY A 336 5.33 -7.25 -27.66
CA GLY A 336 5.28 -8.64 -28.11
C GLY A 336 6.31 -9.00 -29.17
N HIS A 337 6.30 -10.28 -29.55
CA HIS A 337 7.40 -10.92 -30.28
C HIS A 337 7.56 -10.53 -31.75
N GLN A 338 6.50 -10.00 -32.38
CA GLN A 338 6.55 -9.59 -33.78
C GLN A 338 7.22 -8.23 -33.98
N ILE A 339 7.12 -7.34 -32.99
CA ILE A 339 7.55 -5.94 -33.09
C ILE A 339 8.69 -5.63 -32.10
N GLY A 340 8.70 -6.30 -30.94
CA GLY A 340 9.60 -6.01 -29.84
C GLY A 340 10.14 -7.26 -29.15
N ASP A 341 9.96 -7.33 -27.82
CA ASP A 341 10.53 -8.36 -26.93
C ASP A 341 12.07 -8.46 -26.98
N GLY A 342 12.75 -7.38 -27.37
CA GLY A 342 14.21 -7.33 -27.44
C GLY A 342 14.89 -7.61 -26.10
N GLY A 343 15.80 -8.58 -26.11
CA GLY A 343 16.49 -9.06 -24.90
C GLY A 343 15.73 -10.09 -24.07
N SER A 344 14.52 -10.50 -24.49
CA SER A 344 13.79 -11.64 -23.90
C SER A 344 14.40 -12.99 -24.29
N ALA A 345 13.95 -14.07 -23.64
CA ALA A 345 14.29 -15.44 -24.00
C ALA A 345 13.87 -15.79 -25.44
N PHE A 346 12.69 -15.33 -25.89
CA PHE A 346 12.27 -15.50 -27.27
C PHE A 346 13.24 -14.83 -28.25
N TRP A 347 13.66 -13.61 -27.93
CA TRP A 347 14.61 -12.85 -28.75
C TRP A 347 15.97 -13.53 -28.79
N ILE A 348 16.52 -13.96 -27.65
CA ILE A 348 17.79 -14.69 -27.56
C ILE A 348 17.76 -15.94 -28.44
N ALA A 349 16.71 -16.77 -28.32
CA ALA A 349 16.57 -17.98 -29.11
C ALA A 349 16.51 -17.69 -30.61
N ARG A 350 15.70 -16.70 -31.02
CA ARG A 350 15.57 -16.29 -32.43
C ARG A 350 16.89 -15.78 -32.99
N GLU A 351 17.62 -14.97 -32.25
CA GLU A 351 18.90 -14.40 -32.71
C GLU A 351 20.00 -15.44 -32.81
N ALA A 352 20.02 -16.44 -31.93
CA ALA A 352 20.94 -17.57 -32.06
C ALA A 352 20.62 -18.42 -33.31
N ILE A 353 19.33 -18.67 -33.57
CA ILE A 353 18.90 -19.36 -34.80
C ILE A 353 19.29 -18.54 -36.04
N GLN A 354 19.07 -17.22 -36.02
CA GLN A 354 19.45 -16.33 -37.12
C GLN A 354 20.97 -16.34 -37.35
N LEU A 355 21.77 -16.25 -36.28
CA LEU A 355 23.23 -16.29 -36.36
C LEU A 355 23.74 -17.59 -36.99
N LEU A 356 23.15 -18.74 -36.63
CA LEU A 356 23.45 -20.03 -37.23
C LEU A 356 23.14 -20.04 -38.75
N PHE A 357 21.98 -19.55 -39.14
CA PHE A 357 21.59 -19.52 -40.55
C PHE A 357 22.48 -18.57 -41.36
N ASP A 358 22.70 -17.35 -40.88
CA ASP A 358 23.52 -16.35 -41.56
C ASP A 358 24.97 -16.82 -41.74
N ALA A 359 25.55 -17.48 -40.73
CA ALA A 359 26.92 -17.99 -40.80
C ALA A 359 27.04 -19.16 -41.80
N GLU A 360 26.11 -20.12 -41.78
CA GLU A 360 26.16 -21.26 -42.72
C GLU A 360 25.81 -20.86 -44.16
N ASP A 361 24.97 -19.84 -44.35
CA ASP A 361 24.62 -19.32 -45.67
C ASP A 361 25.69 -18.35 -46.21
N GLY A 362 26.72 -18.03 -45.42
CA GLY A 362 27.85 -17.18 -45.79
C GLY A 362 27.51 -15.68 -45.82
N MET A 363 26.46 -15.26 -45.12
CA MET A 363 26.03 -13.86 -45.01
C MET A 363 26.84 -13.07 -43.98
N ILE A 364 27.43 -13.77 -43.01
CA ILE A 364 28.33 -13.22 -42.00
C ILE A 364 29.55 -14.14 -41.83
N ASP A 365 30.71 -13.54 -41.58
CA ASP A 365 31.95 -14.25 -41.27
C ASP A 365 32.34 -14.05 -39.80
N GLY A 366 33.20 -14.93 -39.27
CA GLY A 366 33.87 -14.74 -37.98
C GLY A 366 33.16 -15.31 -36.74
N TRP A 367 32.09 -16.09 -36.93
CA TRP A 367 31.39 -16.80 -35.84
C TRP A 367 31.39 -18.31 -36.10
N ASP A 368 31.92 -19.08 -35.16
CA ASP A 368 31.74 -20.54 -35.13
C ASP A 368 30.40 -20.86 -34.44
N THR A 369 29.46 -21.42 -35.19
CA THR A 369 28.08 -21.69 -34.73
C THR A 369 27.81 -23.18 -34.45
N VAL A 370 28.85 -24.02 -34.41
CA VAL A 370 28.71 -25.47 -34.17
C VAL A 370 27.98 -25.76 -32.87
N VAL A 371 28.31 -25.07 -31.77
CA VAL A 371 27.64 -25.25 -30.47
C VAL A 371 26.16 -24.87 -30.53
N ILE A 372 25.81 -23.76 -31.19
CA ILE A 372 24.41 -23.35 -31.37
C ILE A 372 23.64 -24.41 -32.16
N LYS A 373 24.25 -24.97 -33.21
CA LYS A 373 23.64 -26.03 -34.03
C LYS A 373 23.40 -27.32 -33.24
N GLU A 374 24.38 -27.77 -32.47
CA GLU A 374 24.26 -28.96 -31.61
C GLU A 374 23.14 -28.79 -30.59
N LEU A 375 23.11 -27.65 -29.89
CA LEU A 375 22.05 -27.33 -28.93
C LEU A 375 20.68 -27.25 -29.61
N LEU A 376 20.59 -26.68 -30.81
CA LEU A 376 19.34 -26.58 -31.57
C LEU A 376 18.81 -27.98 -31.90
N PHE A 377 19.68 -28.87 -32.36
CA PHE A 377 19.33 -30.23 -32.75
C PHE A 377 18.88 -31.04 -31.55
N GLU A 378 19.59 -30.93 -30.42
CA GLU A 378 19.20 -31.57 -29.17
C GLU A 378 17.88 -31.01 -28.62
N HIS A 379 17.73 -29.68 -28.56
CA HIS A 379 16.54 -29.05 -27.96
C HIS A 379 15.26 -29.39 -28.73
N TYR A 380 15.28 -29.27 -30.06
CA TYR A 380 14.11 -29.51 -30.90
C TYR A 380 13.98 -30.96 -31.39
N GLN A 381 14.95 -31.82 -31.05
CA GLN A 381 15.04 -33.21 -31.51
C GLN A 381 14.98 -33.30 -33.04
N ILE A 382 15.80 -32.47 -33.69
CA ILE A 382 15.93 -32.39 -35.15
C ILE A 382 17.36 -32.73 -35.57
N ASN A 383 17.55 -33.14 -36.82
CA ASN A 383 18.85 -33.50 -37.39
C ASN A 383 19.24 -32.65 -38.62
N ASP A 384 18.41 -31.65 -38.94
CA ASP A 384 18.58 -30.71 -40.04
C ASP A 384 18.03 -29.35 -39.58
N LYS A 385 18.82 -28.28 -39.75
CA LYS A 385 18.45 -26.93 -39.34
C LYS A 385 17.15 -26.48 -39.99
N THR A 386 16.85 -26.93 -41.21
CA THR A 386 15.63 -26.53 -41.93
C THR A 386 14.35 -26.99 -41.23
N ARG A 387 14.42 -28.00 -40.37
CA ARG A 387 13.28 -28.48 -39.57
C ARG A 387 12.82 -27.48 -38.51
N ILE A 388 13.64 -26.49 -38.16
CA ILE A 388 13.21 -25.41 -37.26
C ILE A 388 12.05 -24.58 -37.85
N LEU A 389 11.92 -24.55 -39.18
CA LEU A 389 10.83 -23.84 -39.87
C LEU A 389 9.45 -24.37 -39.46
N ASP A 390 9.32 -25.66 -39.16
CA ASP A 390 8.05 -26.23 -38.68
C ASP A 390 7.62 -25.55 -37.37
N PHE A 391 8.56 -25.29 -36.45
CA PHE A 391 8.33 -24.65 -35.16
C PHE A 391 8.15 -23.13 -35.27
N LEU A 392 8.78 -22.49 -36.25
CA LEU A 392 8.66 -21.04 -36.46
C LEU A 392 7.38 -20.63 -37.20
N TYR A 393 6.81 -21.53 -38.01
CA TYR A 393 5.62 -21.24 -38.83
C TYR A 393 4.43 -22.13 -38.45
N SER A 394 4.47 -23.41 -38.86
CA SER A 394 3.27 -24.27 -38.84
C SER A 394 2.84 -24.71 -37.43
N LYS A 395 3.77 -24.79 -36.48
CA LYS A 395 3.58 -25.25 -35.10
C LYS A 395 4.05 -24.18 -34.10
N PHE A 396 3.86 -22.91 -34.46
CA PHE A 396 4.38 -21.80 -33.67
C PHE A 396 3.76 -21.73 -32.28
N GLU A 397 4.62 -21.85 -31.27
CA GLU A 397 4.29 -21.64 -29.86
C GLU A 397 5.40 -20.80 -29.24
N LYS A 398 5.10 -19.54 -28.89
CA LYS A 398 6.11 -18.57 -28.42
C LYS A 398 6.99 -19.11 -27.28
N HIS A 399 6.39 -19.78 -26.30
CA HIS A 399 7.12 -20.32 -25.15
C HIS A 399 8.12 -21.40 -25.56
N ARG A 400 7.75 -22.30 -26.49
CA ARG A 400 8.65 -23.35 -27.01
C ARG A 400 9.85 -22.81 -27.79
N ILE A 401 9.70 -21.64 -28.42
CA ILE A 401 10.84 -20.95 -29.03
C ILE A 401 11.72 -20.32 -27.95
N ALA A 402 11.10 -19.64 -26.98
CA ALA A 402 11.83 -18.99 -25.88
C ALA A 402 12.60 -20.00 -25.00
N ASP A 403 12.09 -21.21 -24.81
CA ASP A 403 12.73 -22.24 -24.00
C ASP A 403 14.11 -22.65 -24.53
N PHE A 404 14.40 -22.45 -25.83
CA PHE A 404 15.72 -22.69 -26.39
C PHE A 404 16.80 -21.78 -25.79
N ALA A 405 16.44 -20.60 -25.27
CA ALA A 405 17.36 -19.75 -24.53
C ALA A 405 17.91 -20.43 -23.26
N VAL A 406 17.17 -21.37 -22.66
CA VAL A 406 17.64 -22.16 -21.52
C VAL A 406 18.77 -23.10 -21.95
N SER A 407 18.63 -23.76 -23.11
CA SER A 407 19.70 -24.60 -23.67
C SER A 407 20.94 -23.75 -24.01
N LEU A 408 20.76 -22.59 -24.64
CA LEU A 408 21.85 -21.66 -24.93
C LEU A 408 22.55 -21.18 -23.66
N ALA A 409 21.81 -20.90 -22.58
CA ALA A 409 22.37 -20.45 -21.31
C ALA A 409 23.36 -21.45 -20.68
N THR A 410 23.29 -22.74 -21.03
CA THR A 410 24.24 -23.76 -20.56
C THR A 410 25.63 -23.64 -21.16
N ARG A 411 25.78 -22.90 -22.27
CA ARG A 411 27.01 -22.77 -23.05
C ARG A 411 27.42 -21.33 -23.29
N VAL A 412 27.20 -20.44 -22.31
CA VAL A 412 27.66 -19.03 -22.38
C VAL A 412 29.19 -18.88 -22.35
N ASP A 413 29.93 -19.98 -22.19
CA ASP A 413 31.38 -20.07 -22.44
C ASP A 413 31.73 -20.00 -23.93
N ASP A 414 30.81 -20.38 -24.82
CA ASP A 414 31.00 -20.33 -26.26
C ASP A 414 30.91 -18.87 -26.78
N PRO A 415 31.86 -18.40 -27.61
CA PRO A 415 31.86 -17.01 -28.08
C PRO A 415 30.61 -16.59 -28.85
N ALA A 416 30.04 -17.45 -29.70
CA ALA A 416 28.86 -17.12 -30.49
C ALA A 416 27.61 -17.03 -29.61
N VAL A 417 27.47 -17.96 -28.65
CA VAL A 417 26.39 -17.91 -27.65
C VAL A 417 26.55 -16.66 -26.76
N ALA A 418 27.76 -16.40 -26.26
CA ALA A 418 28.05 -15.24 -25.40
C ALA A 418 27.70 -13.92 -26.11
N GLU A 419 27.99 -13.80 -27.42
CA GLU A 419 27.64 -12.61 -28.20
C GLU A 419 26.12 -12.39 -28.27
N VAL A 420 25.31 -13.44 -28.43
CA VAL A 420 23.85 -13.31 -28.45
C VAL A 420 23.34 -12.79 -27.11
N PHE A 421 23.84 -13.32 -25.99
CA PHE A 421 23.49 -12.82 -24.66
C PHE A 421 24.01 -11.39 -24.43
N ARG A 422 25.21 -11.05 -24.89
CA ARG A 422 25.74 -9.69 -24.80
C ARG A 422 24.84 -8.70 -25.55
N ARG A 423 24.35 -9.04 -26.75
CA ARG A 423 23.38 -8.21 -27.49
C ARG A 423 22.04 -8.10 -26.77
N ALA A 424 21.58 -9.16 -26.12
CA ALA A 424 20.38 -9.12 -25.29
C ALA A 424 20.55 -8.13 -24.12
N GLY A 425 21.70 -8.19 -23.42
CA GLY A 425 22.07 -7.25 -22.38
C GLY A 425 22.05 -5.80 -22.87
N ASP A 426 22.64 -5.53 -24.04
CA ASP A 426 22.63 -4.20 -24.67
C ASP A 426 21.20 -3.68 -24.92
N ILE A 427 20.30 -4.50 -25.43
CA ILE A 427 18.91 -4.08 -25.65
C ILE A 427 18.18 -3.81 -24.33
N LEU A 428 18.36 -4.67 -23.32
CA LEU A 428 17.79 -4.47 -22.00
C LEU A 428 18.29 -3.17 -21.35
N GLY A 429 19.60 -2.88 -21.47
CA GLY A 429 20.19 -1.63 -21.03
C GLY A 429 19.62 -0.42 -21.79
N ARG A 430 19.39 -0.55 -23.11
CA ARG A 430 18.74 0.49 -23.91
C ARG A 430 17.29 0.77 -23.48
N HIS A 431 16.53 -0.24 -23.04
CA HIS A 431 15.21 -0.02 -22.45
C HIS A 431 15.31 0.84 -21.18
N VAL A 432 16.22 0.49 -20.27
CA VAL A 432 16.47 1.24 -19.02
C VAL A 432 16.92 2.66 -19.31
N ARG A 433 17.91 2.84 -20.18
CA ARG A 433 18.37 4.16 -20.63
C ARG A 433 17.24 5.00 -21.22
N THR A 434 16.33 4.38 -21.96
CA THR A 434 15.20 5.09 -22.59
C THR A 434 14.27 5.66 -21.54
N VAL A 435 13.85 4.86 -20.55
CA VAL A 435 12.94 5.35 -19.51
C VAL A 435 13.65 6.31 -18.54
N ALA A 436 14.93 6.09 -18.24
CA ALA A 436 15.71 6.92 -17.33
C ALA A 436 15.86 8.39 -17.80
N LYS A 437 15.68 8.67 -19.10
CA LYS A 437 15.65 10.04 -19.63
C LYS A 437 14.57 10.93 -19.03
N HIS A 438 13.53 10.33 -18.44
CA HIS A 438 12.44 11.06 -17.79
C HIS A 438 12.75 11.46 -16.34
N LEU A 439 13.79 10.88 -15.73
CA LEU A 439 14.25 11.26 -14.39
C LEU A 439 15.02 12.59 -14.42
N SER A 440 15.05 13.27 -13.28
CA SER A 440 15.96 14.40 -13.04
C SER A 440 17.43 13.94 -13.17
N GLU A 441 18.35 14.88 -13.37
CA GLU A 441 19.78 14.55 -13.46
C GLU A 441 20.29 13.89 -12.17
N GLU A 442 19.84 14.38 -11.01
CA GLU A 442 20.17 13.83 -9.69
C GLU A 442 19.65 12.39 -9.52
N ASP A 443 18.35 12.17 -9.79
CA ASP A 443 17.72 10.84 -9.68
C ASP A 443 18.30 9.83 -10.68
N ARG A 444 18.84 10.29 -11.80
CA ARG A 444 19.39 9.43 -12.85
C ARG A 444 20.77 8.89 -12.51
N GLN A 445 21.52 9.55 -11.62
CA GLN A 445 22.87 9.12 -11.26
C GLN A 445 22.88 7.71 -10.65
N THR A 446 21.86 7.37 -9.85
CA THR A 446 21.68 6.05 -9.25
C THR A 446 20.32 5.48 -9.60
N LEU A 447 20.29 4.45 -10.45
CA LEU A 447 19.04 3.78 -10.81
C LEU A 447 18.74 2.60 -9.89
N HIS A 448 17.48 2.50 -9.46
CA HIS A 448 16.97 1.36 -8.70
C HIS A 448 16.07 0.50 -9.59
N ILE A 449 16.47 -0.76 -9.82
CA ILE A 449 15.86 -1.65 -10.82
C ILE A 449 15.41 -2.95 -10.16
N VAL A 450 14.12 -3.26 -10.16
CA VAL A 450 13.62 -4.60 -9.85
C VAL A 450 13.66 -5.43 -11.13
N GLN A 451 14.37 -6.55 -11.10
CA GLN A 451 14.45 -7.47 -12.23
C GLN A 451 13.47 -8.63 -12.09
N ILE A 452 12.84 -9.02 -13.19
CA ILE A 452 11.91 -10.16 -13.24
C ILE A 452 12.19 -11.01 -14.47
N GLY A 453 12.25 -12.33 -14.28
CA GLY A 453 12.33 -13.30 -15.36
C GLY A 453 13.66 -14.05 -15.41
N GLY A 454 13.60 -15.26 -15.96
CA GLY A 454 14.71 -16.21 -15.92
C GLY A 454 15.96 -15.79 -16.71
N VAL A 455 15.84 -14.86 -17.67
CA VAL A 455 16.98 -14.40 -18.48
C VAL A 455 18.09 -13.81 -17.60
N PHE A 456 17.72 -13.15 -16.48
CA PHE A 456 18.67 -12.57 -15.54
C PHE A 456 19.50 -13.58 -14.74
N GLN A 457 19.19 -14.88 -14.81
CA GLN A 457 20.06 -15.93 -14.27
C GLN A 457 21.39 -16.01 -15.03
N SER A 458 21.41 -15.61 -16.30
CA SER A 458 22.61 -15.52 -17.13
C SER A 458 23.27 -14.13 -17.09
N TRP A 459 23.17 -13.42 -15.95
CA TRP A 459 23.65 -12.03 -15.83
C TRP A 459 25.09 -11.82 -16.30
N SER A 460 26.01 -12.73 -15.97
CA SER A 460 27.41 -12.63 -16.37
C SER A 460 27.61 -12.50 -17.88
N ALA A 461 26.71 -13.07 -18.69
CA ALA A 461 26.74 -12.96 -20.15
C ALA A 461 26.00 -11.70 -20.68
N LEU A 462 25.11 -11.11 -19.89
CA LEU A 462 24.36 -9.90 -20.22
C LEU A 462 25.12 -8.61 -19.83
N GLU A 463 25.88 -8.67 -18.75
CA GLU A 463 26.42 -7.52 -18.02
C GLU A 463 27.16 -6.54 -18.91
N THR A 464 28.12 -7.01 -19.71
CA THR A 464 28.91 -6.15 -20.59
C THR A 464 28.04 -5.37 -21.57
N GLY A 465 27.06 -6.03 -22.20
CA GLY A 465 26.12 -5.34 -23.09
C GLY A 465 25.27 -4.33 -22.36
N PHE A 466 24.72 -4.73 -21.20
CA PHE A 466 23.85 -3.90 -20.39
C PHE A 466 24.55 -2.63 -19.92
N VAL A 467 25.74 -2.74 -19.33
CA VAL A 467 26.53 -1.61 -18.84
C VAL A 467 26.91 -0.68 -19.99
N ASN A 468 27.37 -1.22 -21.13
CA ASN A 468 27.72 -0.41 -22.30
C ASN A 468 26.55 0.42 -22.83
N ALA A 469 25.33 -0.13 -22.81
CA ALA A 469 24.15 0.59 -23.26
C ALA A 469 23.79 1.81 -22.37
N LEU A 470 24.20 1.80 -21.09
CA LEU A 470 23.96 2.88 -20.13
C LEU A 470 25.01 4.00 -20.18
N LYS A 471 26.19 3.75 -20.74
CA LYS A 471 27.27 4.74 -20.82
C LYS A 471 26.82 6.02 -21.53
N GLY A 472 27.32 7.16 -21.05
CA GLY A 472 27.04 8.49 -21.60
C GLY A 472 25.58 8.94 -21.43
N ALA A 473 24.84 8.36 -20.47
CA ALA A 473 23.46 8.74 -20.16
C ALA A 473 23.31 9.54 -18.86
N GLY A 474 24.41 9.89 -18.18
CA GLY A 474 24.40 10.50 -16.85
C GLY A 474 24.02 9.51 -15.74
N ILE A 475 24.19 8.21 -16.01
CA ILE A 475 23.97 7.12 -15.05
C ILE A 475 25.35 6.72 -14.54
N GLN A 476 25.62 6.90 -13.25
CA GLN A 476 26.90 6.55 -12.63
C GLN A 476 26.85 5.14 -12.04
N LYS A 477 25.66 4.69 -11.65
CA LYS A 477 25.47 3.43 -10.92
C LYS A 477 24.04 2.93 -11.08
N PHE A 478 23.87 1.62 -11.00
CA PHE A 478 22.56 1.02 -10.80
C PHE A 478 22.60 -0.10 -9.77
N VAL A 479 21.47 -0.30 -9.10
CA VAL A 479 21.25 -1.37 -8.14
C VAL A 479 20.09 -2.22 -8.64
N MET A 480 20.30 -3.54 -8.75
CA MET A 480 19.25 -4.47 -9.12
C MET A 480 18.77 -5.29 -7.92
N TYR A 481 17.46 -5.51 -7.86
CA TYR A 481 16.78 -6.15 -6.74
C TYR A 481 15.89 -7.30 -7.21
N ASP A 482 15.67 -8.26 -6.32
CA ASP A 482 14.52 -9.16 -6.40
C ASP A 482 13.24 -8.42 -5.94
N PRO A 483 12.05 -8.82 -6.44
CA PRO A 483 10.78 -8.27 -5.97
C PRO A 483 10.56 -8.49 -4.47
N CYS A 484 10.16 -7.45 -3.73
CA CYS A 484 9.91 -7.50 -2.28
C CYS A 484 8.45 -7.85 -1.91
N ASP A 485 7.50 -7.61 -2.81
CA ASP A 485 6.09 -7.93 -2.62
C ASP A 485 5.44 -8.40 -3.93
N SER A 486 4.27 -9.05 -3.81
CA SER A 486 3.53 -9.51 -5.00
C SER A 486 2.87 -8.35 -5.73
N PRO A 487 2.73 -8.40 -7.07
CA PRO A 487 1.95 -7.43 -7.83
C PRO A 487 0.52 -7.21 -7.29
N ALA A 488 -0.10 -8.23 -6.69
CA ALA A 488 -1.39 -8.09 -6.00
C ALA A 488 -1.38 -7.01 -4.89
N MET A 489 -0.26 -6.82 -4.19
CA MET A 489 -0.07 -5.73 -3.23
C MET A 489 -0.09 -4.36 -3.93
N GLY A 490 0.61 -4.24 -5.06
CA GLY A 490 0.61 -3.01 -5.87
C GLY A 490 -0.79 -2.67 -6.39
N ALA A 491 -1.61 -3.67 -6.68
CA ALA A 491 -3.02 -3.49 -7.04
C ALA A 491 -3.87 -2.95 -5.90
N ALA A 492 -3.69 -3.46 -4.67
CA ALA A 492 -4.37 -2.91 -3.50
C ALA A 492 -3.95 -1.46 -3.22
N VAL A 493 -2.65 -1.15 -3.40
CA VAL A 493 -2.09 0.22 -3.23
C VAL A 493 -2.70 1.18 -4.24
N LEU A 494 -2.80 0.78 -5.51
CA LEU A 494 -3.47 1.59 -6.53
C LEU A 494 -4.90 1.89 -6.10
N ALA A 495 -5.66 0.87 -5.70
CA ALA A 495 -7.05 1.01 -5.30
C ALA A 495 -7.21 1.98 -4.10
N ALA A 496 -6.34 1.87 -3.10
CA ALA A 496 -6.36 2.76 -1.94
C ALA A 496 -6.02 4.23 -2.28
N ARG A 497 -5.01 4.42 -3.13
CA ARG A 497 -4.60 5.73 -3.61
C ARG A 497 -5.70 6.42 -4.40
N GLU A 498 -6.26 5.74 -5.40
CA GLU A 498 -7.24 6.34 -6.32
C GLU A 498 -8.61 6.58 -5.66
N THR A 499 -8.99 5.81 -4.64
CA THR A 499 -10.29 6.00 -3.97
C THR A 499 -10.26 7.04 -2.87
N ARG A 500 -9.23 7.04 -2.01
CA ARG A 500 -9.20 7.89 -0.80
C ARG A 500 -7.84 8.53 -0.50
N GLY A 501 -6.85 8.40 -1.40
CA GLY A 501 -5.49 8.89 -1.14
C GLY A 501 -4.82 8.18 0.04
N ILE A 502 -5.21 6.94 0.32
CA ILE A 502 -4.69 6.18 1.45
C ILE A 502 -3.41 5.49 1.02
N TYR A 503 -2.36 5.68 1.82
CA TYR A 503 -1.15 4.89 1.74
C TYR A 503 -1.39 3.53 2.41
N LEU A 504 -1.09 2.42 1.75
CA LEU A 504 -1.07 1.09 2.39
C LEU A 504 0.38 0.73 2.69
N GLU A 505 0.64 0.11 3.84
CA GLU A 505 2.01 -0.28 4.18
C GLU A 505 2.46 -1.44 3.29
N GLN A 506 3.63 -1.27 2.70
CA GLN A 506 4.25 -2.23 1.78
C GLN A 506 5.54 -2.78 2.40
N LYS A 507 6.01 -3.92 1.90
CA LYS A 507 7.36 -4.37 2.25
C LYS A 507 8.38 -3.45 1.58
N GLU A 508 9.18 -2.74 2.38
CA GLU A 508 10.18 -1.80 1.87
C GLU A 508 11.54 -2.46 1.61
N GLU A 509 11.86 -3.54 2.34
CA GLU A 509 13.15 -4.21 2.25
C GLU A 509 13.26 -5.06 0.97
N LYS A 510 13.98 -4.52 -0.02
CA LYS A 510 14.29 -5.18 -1.29
C LYS A 510 15.58 -6.00 -1.16
N THR A 511 15.56 -7.25 -1.62
CA THR A 511 16.78 -8.06 -1.64
C THR A 511 17.70 -7.56 -2.75
N LYS A 512 18.82 -6.93 -2.37
CA LYS A 512 19.83 -6.44 -3.32
C LYS A 512 20.57 -7.62 -3.94
N LEU A 513 20.51 -7.72 -5.26
CA LEU A 513 21.19 -8.77 -6.02
C LEU A 513 22.57 -8.34 -6.51
N ARG A 514 22.67 -7.09 -6.96
CA ARG A 514 23.91 -6.53 -7.51
C ARG A 514 23.86 -5.02 -7.51
N GLU A 515 25.05 -4.44 -7.50
CA GLU A 515 25.30 -3.02 -7.45
C GLU A 515 26.52 -2.75 -8.31
N ILE A 516 26.34 -2.03 -9.42
CA ILE A 516 27.34 -1.93 -10.48
C ILE A 516 27.52 -0.46 -10.86
N SER A 517 28.77 -0.03 -10.89
CA SER A 517 29.16 1.30 -11.40
C SER A 517 29.20 1.29 -12.92
N VAL A 518 28.72 2.36 -13.52
CA VAL A 518 28.83 2.63 -14.96
C VAL A 518 29.97 3.63 -15.11
N GLU A 519 31.14 3.15 -15.49
CA GLU A 519 32.29 4.01 -15.75
C GLU A 519 32.00 4.87 -17.00
N GLU A 520 32.22 6.17 -16.88
CA GLU A 520 32.30 7.06 -18.06
C GLU A 520 33.69 6.88 -18.68
N ASP A 521 33.73 6.56 -19.98
CA ASP A 521 34.96 6.38 -20.75
C ASP A 521 35.79 7.68 -20.87
#